data_AF-A0A9Q9CQJ7-F1
#
_entry.id   AF-A0A9Q9CQJ7-F1
#
_cell.length_a   1.000
_cell.length_b   1.000
_cell.length_c   1.000
_cell.angle_alpha   90.00
_cell.angle_beta   90.00
_cell.angle_gamma   90.00
#
_symmetry.space_group_name_H-M   'P 1'
#
loop_
_entity.id
_entity.type
_entity.pdbx_description
1 polymer ?
#
loop_
_entity_poly.entity_id
_entity_poly.type
_entity_poly.pdbx_seq_one_letter_code
_entity_poly.pdbx_strand_id
1 'polypeptide(L)'
;MQRYITSGVNEQISIDIQLFCWYCYEVVKATGKYDYLQVFELKTVGEDTQQIEHRQEVPEYNQVYQLKSINPIEQKIFIIDEGEYATMLLAEEY
;
A
#
# COMPACT_ATOMS: atom_id res chain seq x y z
N MET A 1 13.74 -4.49 -10.55
CA MET A 1 12.28 -4.58 -10.67
C MET A 1 11.72 -3.18 -10.89
N GLN A 2 10.82 -3.02 -11.86
CA GLN A 2 10.20 -1.72 -12.17
C GLN A 2 8.96 -1.51 -11.29
N ARG A 3 8.66 -0.27 -10.91
CA ARG A 3 7.46 0.08 -10.13
C ARG A 3 6.56 0.97 -10.97
N TYR A 4 5.29 0.60 -11.06
CA TYR A 4 4.27 1.35 -11.76
C TYR A 4 3.13 1.71 -10.80
N ILE A 5 2.42 2.79 -11.12
CA ILE A 5 1.22 3.21 -10.43
C ILE A 5 0.13 3.44 -11.49
N THR A 6 -1.12 3.15 -11.16
CA THR A 6 -2.26 3.52 -12.01
C THR A 6 -2.54 5.02 -11.94
N SER A 7 -3.34 5.52 -12.89
CA SER A 7 -3.80 6.91 -12.87
C SER A 7 -4.63 7.21 -11.61
N GLY A 8 -5.50 6.30 -11.17
CA GLY A 8 -6.30 6.49 -9.96
C GLY A 8 -5.42 6.67 -8.72
N VAL A 9 -4.37 5.84 -8.57
CA VAL A 9 -3.40 6.01 -7.48
C VAL A 9 -2.68 7.36 -7.58
N ASN A 10 -2.21 7.71 -8.78
CA ASN A 10 -1.46 8.96 -9.00
C ASN A 10 -2.30 10.21 -8.71
N GLU A 11 -3.60 10.16 -8.93
CA GLU A 11 -4.52 11.28 -8.74
C GLU A 11 -5.06 11.38 -7.31
N GLN A 12 -5.33 10.26 -6.66
CA GLN A 12 -6.07 10.22 -5.39
C GLN A 12 -5.18 10.03 -4.17
N ILE A 13 -4.02 9.38 -4.31
CA ILE A 13 -3.16 9.00 -3.18
C ILE A 13 -1.97 9.94 -3.11
N SER A 14 -1.76 10.58 -1.96
CA SER A 14 -0.59 11.45 -1.77
C SER A 14 0.72 10.69 -1.96
N ILE A 15 1.74 11.37 -2.49
CA ILE A 15 3.04 10.77 -2.77
C ILE A 15 3.69 10.14 -1.52
N ASP A 16 3.48 10.74 -0.34
CA ASP A 16 4.01 10.22 0.92
C ASP A 16 3.41 8.86 1.29
N ILE A 17 2.09 8.69 1.10
CA ILE A 17 1.42 7.39 1.30
C ILE A 17 1.90 6.37 0.26
N GLN A 18 2.03 6.77 -1.01
CA GLN A 18 2.56 5.89 -2.06
C GLN A 18 3.96 5.37 -1.71
N LEU A 19 4.87 6.28 -1.34
CA LEU A 19 6.24 5.94 -0.94
C LEU A 19 6.25 5.03 0.30
N PHE A 20 5.38 5.29 1.27
CA PHE A 20 5.26 4.48 2.48
C PHE A 20 4.79 3.04 2.17
N CYS A 21 3.76 2.88 1.34
CA CYS A 21 3.27 1.55 0.94
C CYS A 21 4.36 0.78 0.18
N TRP A 22 5.07 1.43 -0.75
CA TRP A 22 6.22 0.82 -1.43
C TRP A 22 7.33 0.40 -0.46
N TYR A 23 7.65 1.25 0.52
CA TYR A 23 8.63 0.92 1.55
C TYR A 23 8.21 -0.32 2.36
N CYS A 24 6.96 -0.37 2.83
CA CYS A 24 6.44 -1.52 3.58
C CYS A 24 6.51 -2.81 2.77
N TYR A 25 6.13 -2.75 1.49
CA TYR A 25 6.27 -3.88 0.57
C TYR A 25 7.73 -4.35 0.44
N GLU A 26 8.70 -3.44 0.25
CA GLU A 26 10.12 -3.82 0.14
C GLU A 26 10.65 -4.45 1.44
N VAL A 27 10.22 -3.95 2.59
CA VAL A 27 10.57 -4.52 3.89
C VAL A 27 10.06 -5.97 3.99
N VAL A 28 8.80 -6.22 3.62
CA VAL A 28 8.24 -7.58 3.63
C VAL A 28 8.92 -8.47 2.58
N LYS A 29 9.12 -7.98 1.37
CA LYS A 29 9.82 -8.70 0.29
C LYS A 29 11.24 -9.11 0.68
N ALA A 30 11.98 -8.25 1.38
CA ALA A 30 13.33 -8.55 1.86
C ALA A 30 13.38 -9.71 2.87
N THR A 31 12.27 -10.07 3.51
CA THR A 31 12.19 -11.24 4.40
C THR A 31 12.16 -12.58 3.63
N GLY A 32 11.90 -12.56 2.32
CA GLY A 32 11.64 -13.75 1.51
C GLY A 32 10.31 -14.44 1.81
N LYS A 33 9.50 -13.88 2.73
CA LYS A 33 8.19 -14.37 3.15
C LYS A 33 7.11 -13.39 2.72
N TYR A 34 6.91 -13.29 1.40
CA TYR A 34 5.97 -12.33 0.81
C TYR A 34 5.03 -13.02 -0.16
N ASP A 35 3.86 -12.40 -0.33
CA ASP A 35 2.85 -12.80 -1.30
C ASP A 35 2.90 -11.84 -2.51
N TYR A 36 2.52 -12.33 -3.69
CA TYR A 36 2.47 -11.50 -4.90
C TYR A 36 1.44 -10.36 -4.74
N LEU A 37 0.39 -10.57 -3.94
CA LEU A 37 -0.63 -9.58 -3.62
C LEU A 37 -0.40 -8.98 -2.24
N GLN A 38 -0.20 -7.67 -2.20
CA GLN A 38 -0.07 -6.89 -0.97
C GLN A 38 -1.26 -5.95 -0.86
N VAL A 39 -1.94 -5.98 0.28
CA VAL A 39 -3.14 -5.20 0.53
C VAL A 39 -2.85 -4.08 1.51
N PHE A 40 -3.20 -2.85 1.15
CA PHE A 40 -3.12 -1.69 2.01
C PHE A 40 -4.51 -1.07 2.16
N GLU A 41 -5.02 -1.04 3.38
CA GLU A 41 -6.30 -0.41 3.72
C GLU A 41 -6.03 0.90 4.47
N LEU A 42 -6.36 2.01 3.81
CA LEU A 42 -6.20 3.37 4.33
C LEU A 42 -7.48 3.76 5.07
N LYS A 43 -7.34 4.24 6.30
CA LYS A 43 -8.45 4.74 7.13
C LYS A 43 -8.10 6.09 7.73
N THR A 44 -9.09 6.97 7.79
CA THR A 44 -9.01 8.22 8.53
C THR A 44 -9.27 7.97 10.01
N VAL A 45 -8.37 8.41 10.88
CA VAL A 45 -8.52 8.31 12.34
C VAL A 45 -8.44 9.72 12.93
N GLY A 46 -9.58 10.32 13.27
CA GLY A 46 -9.62 11.72 13.69
C GLY A 46 -9.34 12.68 12.53
N GLU A 47 -8.87 13.89 12.84
CA GLU A 47 -8.69 14.96 11.85
C GLU A 47 -7.32 14.93 11.15
N ASP A 48 -6.28 14.40 11.79
CA ASP A 48 -4.88 14.56 11.36
C ASP A 48 -4.08 13.25 11.29
N THR A 49 -4.75 12.09 11.32
CA THR A 49 -4.08 10.78 11.31
C THR A 49 -4.59 9.89 10.19
N GLN A 50 -3.64 9.41 9.37
CA GLN A 50 -3.83 8.34 8.40
C GLN A 50 -3.43 7.02 9.05
N GLN A 51 -4.37 6.10 9.21
CA GLN A 51 -4.07 4.71 9.52
C GLN A 51 -3.90 3.91 8.22
N ILE A 52 -2.93 3.01 8.20
CA ILE A 52 -2.62 2.12 7.08
C ILE A 52 -2.49 0.71 7.62
N GLU A 53 -3.41 -0.18 7.26
CA GLU A 53 -3.32 -1.61 7.56
C GLU A 53 -2.74 -2.34 6.35
N HIS A 54 -1.58 -2.97 6.51
CA HIS A 54 -0.86 -3.71 5.49
C HIS A 54 -0.98 -5.22 5.74
N ARG A 55 -1.53 -5.96 4.78
CA ARG A 55 -1.81 -7.40 4.88
C ARG A 55 -1.39 -8.18 3.64
N GLN A 56 -1.10 -9.47 3.84
CA GLN A 56 -0.92 -10.47 2.77
C GLN A 56 -1.43 -11.84 3.26
N GLU A 57 -1.77 -12.77 2.35
CA GLU A 57 -2.39 -14.05 2.73
C GLU A 57 -1.37 -15.15 3.05
N VAL A 58 -0.41 -15.43 2.16
CA VAL A 58 0.54 -16.54 2.35
C VAL A 58 1.99 -16.11 2.06
N PRO A 59 2.89 -16.15 3.07
CA PRO A 59 2.59 -16.40 4.48
C PRO A 59 1.78 -15.26 5.08
N GLU A 60 0.96 -15.56 6.09
CA GLU A 60 0.12 -14.55 6.74
C GLU A 60 0.99 -13.42 7.30
N TYR A 61 0.61 -12.19 6.95
CA TYR A 61 1.22 -10.96 7.47
C TYR A 61 0.12 -9.93 7.71
N ASN A 62 0.21 -9.24 8.85
CA ASN A 62 -0.60 -8.08 9.16
C ASN A 62 0.22 -7.09 10.00
N GLN A 63 0.26 -5.83 9.58
CA GLN A 63 0.79 -4.72 10.36
C GLN A 63 -0.09 -3.48 10.20
N VAL A 64 -0.24 -2.71 11.28
CA VAL A 64 -0.99 -1.44 11.29
C VAL A 64 -0.03 -0.31 11.60
N TYR A 65 -0.10 0.73 10.77
CA TYR A 65 0.71 1.93 10.89
C TYR A 65 -0.18 3.15 11.07
N GLN A 66 0.33 4.17 11.75
CA GLN A 66 -0.32 5.47 11.88
C GLN A 66 0.68 6.55 11.50
N LEU A 67 0.28 7.39 10.56
CA LEU A 67 1.05 8.52 10.05
C LEU A 67 0.27 9.80 10.33
N LYS A 68 0.97 10.88 10.69
CA LYS A 68 0.36 12.20 10.66
C LYS A 68 0.05 12.57 9.21
N SER A 69 -1.16 13.02 8.95
CA SER A 69 -1.60 13.46 7.63
C SER A 69 -2.51 14.66 7.77
N ILE A 70 -2.26 15.69 6.96
CA ILE A 70 -3.13 16.87 6.90
C ILE A 70 -4.43 16.62 6.15
N ASN A 71 -4.47 15.57 5.30
CA ASN A 71 -5.62 15.16 4.51
C ASN A 71 -5.67 13.62 4.49
N PRO A 72 -6.06 12.98 5.59
CA PRO A 72 -6.22 11.53 5.61
C PRO A 72 -7.37 11.11 4.69
N ILE A 73 -7.21 9.95 4.07
CA ILE A 73 -8.14 9.39 3.10
C ILE A 73 -8.53 7.97 3.48
N GLU A 74 -9.72 7.58 3.01
CA GLU A 74 -10.20 6.21 3.07
C GLU A 74 -10.14 5.60 1.69
N GLN A 75 -9.28 4.61 1.52
CA GLN A 75 -9.11 3.93 0.24
C GLN A 75 -8.47 2.57 0.46
N LYS A 76 -8.66 1.65 -0.49
CA LYS A 76 -7.94 0.39 -0.51
C LYS A 76 -7.03 0.35 -1.74
N ILE A 77 -5.78 -0.01 -1.51
CA ILE A 77 -4.72 -0.08 -2.51
C ILE A 77 -4.16 -1.51 -2.53
N PHE A 78 -3.82 -1.99 -3.72
CA PHE A 78 -3.04 -3.19 -3.92
C PHE A 78 -1.65 -2.84 -4.44
N ILE A 79 -0.65 -3.63 -4.05
CA ILE A 79 0.58 -3.78 -4.82
C ILE A 79 0.60 -5.22 -5.33
N ILE A 80 0.66 -5.39 -6.65
CA ILE A 80 0.75 -6.69 -7.32
C ILE A 80 2.16 -6.83 -7.88
N ASP A 81 2.88 -7.86 -7.45
CA ASP A 81 4.24 -8.20 -7.90
C ASP A 81 4.21 -9.31 -8.96
N GLU A 82 4.50 -8.96 -10.20
CA GLU A 82 4.56 -9.86 -11.36
C GLU A 82 5.99 -10.42 -11.58
N GLY A 83 6.88 -10.27 -10.59
CA GLY A 83 8.27 -10.69 -10.61
C GLY A 83 9.21 -9.70 -11.29
N GLU A 84 8.93 -9.32 -12.54
CA GLU A 84 9.76 -8.35 -13.29
C GLU A 84 9.42 -6.88 -12.94
N TYR A 85 8.14 -6.64 -12.64
CA TYR A 85 7.60 -5.36 -12.24
C TYR A 85 6.55 -5.55 -11.15
N ALA A 86 6.27 -4.48 -10.44
CA ALA A 86 5.16 -4.40 -9.51
C ALA A 86 4.31 -3.17 -9.83
N THR A 87 2.99 -3.30 -9.65
CA THR A 87 2.02 -2.24 -9.92
C THR A 87 1.23 -1.93 -8.67
N MET A 88 1.15 -0.64 -8.32
CA MET A 88 0.23 -0.14 -7.29
C MET A 88 -1.04 0.37 -7.96
N LEU A 89 -2.19 -0.08 -7.47
CA LEU A 89 -3.50 0.25 -8.01
C LEU A 89 -4.55 0.39 -6.91
N LEU A 90 -5.61 1.14 -7.18
CA LEU A 90 -6.77 1.17 -6.30
C LEU A 90 -7.51 -0.16 -6.39
N ALA A 91 -8.16 -0.57 -5.30
CA ALA A 91 -8.94 -1.80 -5.29
C ALA A 91 -10.15 -1.76 -6.25
N GLU A 92 -10.62 -0.58 -6.61
CA GLU A 92 -11.68 -0.38 -7.60
C GLU A 92 -11.20 -0.49 -9.07
N GLU A 93 -9.88 -0.46 -9.29
CA GLU A 93 -9.27 -0.62 -10.62
C GLU A 93 -8.89 -2.09 -10.92
N TYR A 94 -9.09 -2.99 -9.95
CA TYR A 94 -8.83 -4.43 -10.05
C TYR A 94 -10.11 -5.20 -10.36
#